data_AF-C2CK22-F1
#
_entry.id   AF-C2CK22-F1
#
_cell.length_a   1.000
_cell.length_b   1.000
_cell.length_c   1.000
_cell.angle_alpha   90.00
_cell.angle_beta   90.00
_cell.angle_gamma   90.00
#
_symmetry.space_group_name_H-M   'P 1'
#
loop_
_entity.id
_entity.type
_entity.pdbx_description
1 polymer ?
#
loop_
_entity_poly.entity_id
_entity_poly.type
_entity_poly.pdbx_seq_one_letter_code
_entity_poly.pdbx_strand_id
1 'polypeptide(L)'
;MSLARLVYTFVFFALALAICLKPSKLVERVGKFLTPALLLLIAFMFFKVISMDKSVAAPTGDYLKAPLTKGFLAGYETMDAVAALNFGFVIAQAIRRFGVNDEKEVTRYEIKAGLLAGFVLFVVYAMLASIGMVGSAKFVGLENGAQVLAESIKLALGNFGLVLLAFIFTLACLTTCVGLISSGGEYFEKLFNNRLSYKSWVCIWTLFSFIMANFGLNKLLEISVPLLQIIYPVALVLIVMGISQSFLNFSKLSYIFAAAVSVGLPLIEVLDKTFKLHLGFVTSLVKALPMYKEGLSWLLPTLVVVVLTSLAVKALGNLSSLEKARQEY
;
A
#
# COMPACT_ATOMS: atom_id res chain seq x y z
N MET A 1 -25.29 12.91 -5.24
CA MET A 1 -24.95 11.55 -5.70
C MET A 1 -25.56 11.37 -7.08
N SER A 2 -24.77 11.25 -8.15
CA SER A 2 -25.36 11.09 -9.49
C SER A 2 -25.88 9.66 -9.67
N LEU A 3 -27.05 9.51 -10.30
CA LEU A 3 -27.64 8.21 -10.60
C LEU A 3 -26.68 7.31 -11.41
N ALA A 4 -25.93 7.91 -12.34
CA ALA A 4 -24.93 7.21 -13.15
C ALA A 4 -23.83 6.55 -12.30
N ARG A 5 -23.34 7.22 -11.25
CA ARG A 5 -22.31 6.65 -10.35
C ARG A 5 -22.87 5.47 -9.56
N LEU A 6 -24.11 5.55 -9.11
CA LEU A 6 -24.78 4.46 -8.39
C LEU A 6 -24.92 3.22 -9.28
N VAL A 7 -25.39 3.41 -10.51
CA VAL A 7 -25.54 2.30 -11.47
C VAL A 7 -24.19 1.69 -11.80
N TYR A 8 -23.17 2.51 -12.10
CA TYR A 8 -21.83 2.02 -12.39
C TYR A 8 -21.23 1.23 -11.21
N THR A 9 -21.26 1.78 -10.00
CA THR A 9 -20.73 1.10 -8.81
C THR A 9 -21.49 -0.20 -8.51
N PHE A 10 -22.82 -0.21 -8.70
CA PHE A 10 -23.63 -1.40 -8.51
C PHE A 10 -23.23 -2.51 -9.49
N VAL A 11 -23.16 -2.20 -10.78
CA VAL A 11 -22.74 -3.17 -11.82
C VAL A 11 -21.32 -3.65 -11.57
N PHE A 12 -20.39 -2.74 -11.25
CA PHE A 12 -18.99 -3.07 -10.97
C PHE A 12 -18.85 -4.05 -9.80
N PHE A 13 -19.50 -3.76 -8.65
CA PHE A 13 -19.41 -4.63 -7.48
C PHE A 13 -20.23 -5.92 -7.60
N ALA A 14 -21.32 -5.91 -8.38
CA ALA A 14 -22.05 -7.14 -8.72
C ALA A 14 -21.17 -8.09 -9.56
N LEU A 15 -20.44 -7.55 -10.54
CA LEU A 15 -19.46 -8.31 -11.32
C LEU A 15 -18.32 -8.81 -10.42
N ALA A 16 -17.74 -7.95 -9.58
CA ALA A 16 -16.68 -8.34 -8.65
C ALA A 16 -17.13 -9.47 -7.71
N LEU A 17 -18.35 -9.40 -7.16
CA LEU A 17 -18.93 -10.42 -6.29
C LEU A 17 -19.13 -11.75 -7.02
N ALA A 18 -19.75 -11.72 -8.21
CA ALA A 18 -19.99 -12.91 -9.02
C ALA A 18 -18.69 -13.63 -9.37
N ILE A 19 -17.63 -12.84 -9.62
CA ILE A 19 -16.28 -13.32 -9.88
C ILE A 19 -15.67 -13.94 -8.61
N CYS A 20 -15.69 -13.26 -7.46
CA CYS A 20 -15.12 -13.75 -6.20
C CYS A 20 -15.76 -15.04 -5.67
N LEU A 21 -17.05 -15.26 -5.96
CA LEU A 21 -17.78 -16.48 -5.57
C LEU A 21 -17.38 -17.72 -6.38
N LYS A 22 -16.58 -17.56 -7.46
CA LYS A 22 -16.05 -18.65 -8.29
C LYS A 22 -14.50 -18.58 -8.41
N PRO A 23 -13.76 -18.79 -7.29
CA PRO A 23 -12.32 -18.50 -7.20
C PRO A 23 -11.41 -19.36 -8.10
N SER A 24 -11.79 -20.59 -8.44
CA SER A 24 -10.89 -21.55 -9.11
C SER A 24 -10.54 -21.20 -10.57
N LYS A 25 -11.32 -20.39 -11.27
CA LYS A 25 -11.04 -19.97 -12.67
C LYS A 25 -10.51 -18.53 -12.77
N LEU A 26 -10.25 -17.91 -11.63
CA LEU A 26 -10.16 -16.47 -11.49
C LEU A 26 -8.71 -15.99 -11.61
N VAL A 27 -7.82 -16.57 -10.81
CA VAL A 27 -6.37 -16.32 -10.83
C VAL A 27 -5.79 -16.58 -12.23
N GLU A 28 -6.29 -17.64 -12.88
CA GLU A 28 -5.80 -18.08 -14.18
C GLU A 28 -6.24 -17.16 -15.35
N ARG A 29 -7.42 -16.52 -15.26
CA ARG A 29 -7.93 -15.62 -16.32
C ARG A 29 -7.51 -14.18 -16.11
N VAL A 30 -7.50 -13.71 -14.85
CA VAL A 30 -7.12 -12.34 -14.49
C VAL A 30 -5.64 -12.10 -14.76
N GLY A 31 -4.76 -12.95 -14.25
CA GLY A 31 -3.32 -12.76 -14.44
C GLY A 31 -2.85 -13.00 -15.88
N LYS A 32 -3.46 -13.97 -16.59
CA LYS A 32 -3.00 -14.38 -17.93
C LYS A 32 -3.43 -13.43 -19.05
N PHE A 33 -4.62 -12.84 -18.95
CA PHE A 33 -5.18 -12.01 -20.03
C PHE A 33 -5.40 -10.55 -19.61
N LEU A 34 -5.93 -10.29 -18.41
CA LEU A 34 -6.24 -8.92 -18.00
C LEU A 34 -4.98 -8.10 -17.70
N THR A 35 -4.01 -8.65 -16.98
CA THR A 35 -2.79 -7.89 -16.64
C THR A 35 -1.97 -7.51 -17.87
N PRO A 36 -1.69 -8.40 -18.84
CA PRO A 36 -0.99 -8.01 -20.07
C PRO A 36 -1.77 -6.99 -20.90
N ALA A 37 -3.10 -7.16 -21.02
CA ALA A 37 -3.94 -6.19 -21.72
C ALA A 37 -3.90 -4.82 -21.05
N LEU A 38 -3.99 -4.76 -19.72
CA LEU A 38 -3.89 -3.51 -18.96
C LEU A 38 -2.54 -2.82 -19.18
N LEU A 39 -1.43 -3.55 -19.11
CA LEU A 39 -0.09 -3.01 -19.33
C LEU A 39 0.07 -2.46 -20.75
N LEU A 40 -0.47 -3.15 -21.76
CA LEU A 40 -0.48 -2.66 -23.14
C LEU A 40 -1.28 -1.37 -23.29
N LEU A 41 -2.46 -1.27 -22.66
CA LEU A 41 -3.28 -0.05 -22.70
C LEU A 41 -2.59 1.12 -21.98
N ILE A 42 -1.94 0.87 -20.83
CA ILE A 42 -1.16 1.90 -20.12
C ILE A 42 0.04 2.33 -20.95
N ALA A 43 0.77 1.40 -21.57
CA ALA A 43 1.89 1.73 -22.45
C ALA A 43 1.43 2.55 -23.65
N PHE A 44 0.33 2.17 -24.29
CA PHE A 44 -0.26 2.93 -25.39
C PHE A 44 -0.65 4.35 -24.96
N MET A 45 -1.35 4.48 -23.81
CA MET A 45 -1.70 5.78 -23.22
C MET A 45 -0.44 6.62 -22.97
N PHE A 46 0.59 6.03 -22.37
CA PHE A 46 1.86 6.69 -22.09
C PHE A 46 2.53 7.21 -23.36
N PHE A 47 2.68 6.38 -24.39
CA PHE A 47 3.31 6.80 -25.65
C PHE A 47 2.51 7.89 -26.36
N LYS A 48 1.18 7.86 -26.29
CA LYS A 48 0.35 8.93 -26.87
C LYS A 48 0.51 10.26 -26.15
N VAL A 49 0.55 10.26 -24.82
CA VAL A 49 0.70 11.50 -24.04
C VAL A 49 2.12 12.05 -24.12
N ILE A 50 3.17 11.22 -24.04
CA ILE A 50 4.56 11.69 -24.09
C ILE A 50 4.95 12.26 -25.46
N SER A 51 4.23 11.89 -26.52
CA SER A 51 4.43 12.39 -27.89
C SER A 51 3.80 13.77 -28.11
N MET A 52 3.05 14.30 -27.15
CA MET A 52 2.51 15.66 -27.20
C MET A 52 3.57 16.71 -26.86
N ASP A 53 3.29 17.96 -27.21
CA ASP A 53 4.10 19.10 -26.78
C ASP A 53 4.17 19.19 -25.26
N LYS A 54 5.40 19.08 -24.74
CA LYS A 54 5.69 19.11 -23.32
C LYS A 54 5.47 20.51 -22.76
N SER A 55 4.73 20.59 -21.68
CA SER A 55 4.47 21.83 -20.93
C SER A 55 4.68 21.52 -19.45
N VAL A 56 5.95 21.47 -19.07
CA VAL A 56 6.39 21.09 -17.72
C VAL A 56 6.50 22.34 -16.86
N ALA A 57 5.75 22.38 -15.76
CA ALA A 57 5.86 23.44 -14.77
C ALA A 57 7.11 23.24 -13.89
N ALA A 58 7.62 24.35 -13.34
CA ALA A 58 8.58 24.27 -12.25
C ALA A 58 7.93 23.55 -11.04
N PRO A 59 8.71 22.78 -10.26
CA PRO A 59 8.18 22.17 -9.03
C PRO A 59 7.61 23.23 -8.08
N THR A 60 6.61 22.87 -7.28
CA THR A 60 5.98 23.76 -6.31
C THR A 60 5.79 23.06 -4.96
N GLY A 61 5.57 23.84 -3.89
CA GLY A 61 5.28 23.32 -2.56
C GLY A 61 6.38 22.41 -1.99
N ASP A 62 5.99 21.29 -1.40
CA ASP A 62 6.91 20.34 -0.75
C ASP A 62 7.93 19.73 -1.72
N TYR A 63 7.56 19.58 -3.00
CA TYR A 63 8.45 19.03 -4.02
C TYR A 63 9.65 19.94 -4.34
N LEU A 64 9.60 21.24 -4.00
CA LEU A 64 10.77 22.13 -4.12
C LEU A 64 11.82 21.88 -3.04
N LYS A 65 11.38 21.56 -1.81
CA LYS A 65 12.26 21.48 -0.63
C LYS A 65 12.72 20.06 -0.38
N ALA A 66 11.83 19.09 -0.55
CA ALA A 66 12.05 17.70 -0.17
C ALA A 66 11.32 16.73 -1.13
N PRO A 67 11.73 16.66 -2.40
CA PRO A 67 11.08 15.80 -3.39
C PRO A 67 11.14 14.31 -3.03
N LEU A 68 12.21 13.86 -2.36
CA LEU A 68 12.37 12.47 -1.93
C LEU A 68 11.41 12.09 -0.80
N THR A 69 11.27 12.93 0.23
CA THR A 69 10.34 12.65 1.36
C THR A 69 8.91 12.71 0.87
N LYS A 70 8.58 13.69 0.01
CA LYS A 70 7.25 13.80 -0.57
C LYS A 70 6.89 12.60 -1.44
N GLY A 71 7.80 12.16 -2.30
CA GLY A 71 7.61 10.96 -3.11
C GLY A 71 7.48 9.69 -2.27
N PHE A 72 8.29 9.56 -1.21
CA PHE A 72 8.19 8.44 -0.28
C PHE A 72 6.84 8.37 0.42
N LEU A 73 6.33 9.50 0.91
CA LEU A 73 5.00 9.59 1.53
C LEU A 73 3.87 9.35 0.52
N ALA A 74 4.00 9.83 -0.72
CA ALA A 74 3.03 9.54 -1.78
C ALA A 74 2.97 8.03 -2.06
N GLY A 75 4.08 7.31 -1.87
CA GLY A 75 4.11 5.85 -1.91
C GLY A 75 3.21 5.15 -0.88
N TYR A 76 2.81 5.83 0.20
CA TYR A 76 1.88 5.25 1.17
C TYR A 76 0.49 5.06 0.57
N GLU A 77 0.12 5.92 -0.37
CA GLU A 77 -1.20 5.88 -1.02
C GLU A 77 -1.37 4.68 -1.96
N THR A 78 -0.28 3.99 -2.33
CA THR A 78 -0.37 2.80 -3.18
C THR A 78 -0.91 1.57 -2.46
N MET A 79 -0.84 1.55 -1.12
CA MET A 79 -1.25 0.44 -0.25
C MET A 79 -0.50 -0.89 -0.44
N ASP A 80 0.53 -0.96 -1.30
CA ASP A 80 1.20 -2.21 -1.67
C ASP A 80 1.89 -2.91 -0.50
N ALA A 81 2.58 -2.15 0.37
CA ALA A 81 3.34 -2.72 1.49
C ALA A 81 2.41 -3.35 2.55
N VAL A 82 1.31 -2.66 2.86
CA VAL A 82 0.30 -3.15 3.83
C VAL A 82 -0.45 -4.35 3.24
N ALA A 83 -0.76 -4.32 1.94
CA ALA A 83 -1.34 -5.44 1.23
C ALA A 83 -0.41 -6.67 1.28
N ALA A 84 0.88 -6.49 1.02
CA ALA A 84 1.86 -7.59 1.04
C ALA A 84 1.93 -8.30 2.41
N LEU A 85 1.84 -7.56 3.52
CA LEU A 85 1.82 -8.16 4.86
C LEU A 85 0.58 -9.04 5.11
N ASN A 86 -0.58 -8.65 4.57
CA ASN A 86 -1.82 -9.39 4.77
C ASN A 86 -1.93 -10.59 3.80
N PHE A 87 -1.49 -10.43 2.55
CA PHE A 87 -1.67 -11.44 1.50
C PHE A 87 -0.45 -12.32 1.27
N GLY A 88 0.71 -12.00 1.84
CA GLY A 88 1.92 -12.81 1.72
C GLY A 88 1.70 -14.26 2.14
N PHE A 89 0.92 -14.49 3.21
CA PHE A 89 0.52 -15.84 3.62
C PHE A 89 -0.29 -16.59 2.55
N VAL A 90 -1.22 -15.90 1.89
CA VAL A 90 -2.06 -16.50 0.83
C VAL A 90 -1.20 -16.87 -0.37
N ILE A 91 -0.23 -16.03 -0.73
CA ILE A 91 0.73 -16.29 -1.81
C ILE A 91 1.61 -17.51 -1.46
N ALA A 92 2.14 -17.58 -0.24
CA ALA A 92 2.93 -18.72 0.22
C ALA A 92 2.14 -20.03 0.12
N GLN A 93 0.87 -20.01 0.53
CA GLN A 93 -0.02 -21.18 0.42
C GLN A 93 -0.35 -21.53 -1.02
N ALA A 94 -0.52 -20.54 -1.90
CA ALA A 94 -0.73 -20.79 -3.32
C ALA A 94 0.48 -21.48 -3.96
N ILE A 95 1.71 -21.07 -3.62
CA ILE A 95 2.95 -21.72 -4.09
C ILE A 95 3.04 -23.16 -3.57
N ARG A 96 2.70 -23.39 -2.29
CA ARG A 96 2.66 -24.75 -1.72
C ARG A 96 1.65 -25.66 -2.45
N ARG A 97 0.52 -25.13 -2.91
CA ARG A 97 -0.47 -25.87 -3.72
C ARG A 97 0.06 -26.31 -5.10
N PHE A 98 1.11 -25.67 -5.62
CA PHE A 98 1.81 -26.13 -6.83
C PHE A 98 2.80 -27.28 -6.57
N GLY A 99 2.85 -27.82 -5.35
CA GLY A 99 3.69 -28.96 -4.99
C GLY A 99 5.07 -28.58 -4.43
N VAL A 100 5.34 -27.30 -4.19
CA VAL A 100 6.59 -26.82 -3.58
C VAL A 100 6.45 -26.86 -2.05
N ASN A 101 7.01 -27.89 -1.41
CA ASN A 101 6.87 -28.08 0.05
C ASN A 101 8.08 -27.58 0.87
N ASP A 102 9.24 -27.36 0.25
CA ASP A 102 10.42 -26.84 0.94
C ASP A 102 10.28 -25.33 1.17
N GLU A 103 10.40 -24.89 2.43
CA GLU A 103 10.21 -23.50 2.82
C GLU A 103 11.21 -22.57 2.13
N LYS A 104 12.46 -23.01 1.97
CA LYS A 104 13.50 -22.22 1.30
C LYS A 104 13.16 -22.00 -0.17
N GLU A 105 12.65 -23.03 -0.84
CA GLU A 105 12.22 -22.92 -2.23
C GLU A 105 10.97 -22.06 -2.36
N VAL A 106 9.97 -22.17 -1.46
CA VAL A 106 8.81 -21.26 -1.43
C VAL A 106 9.29 -19.80 -1.35
N THR A 107 10.13 -19.46 -0.38
CA THR A 107 10.68 -18.11 -0.23
C THR A 107 11.46 -17.66 -1.47
N ARG A 108 12.23 -18.57 -2.09
CA ARG A 108 12.99 -18.25 -3.30
C ARG A 108 12.09 -17.93 -4.50
N TYR A 109 10.99 -18.68 -4.68
CA TYR A 109 9.99 -18.39 -5.71
C TYR A 109 9.29 -17.06 -5.44
N GLU A 110 8.93 -16.78 -4.19
CA GLU A 110 8.31 -15.50 -3.79
C GLU A 110 9.23 -14.32 -4.09
N ILE A 111 10.52 -14.40 -3.75
CA ILE A 111 11.48 -13.33 -4.03
C ILE A 111 11.60 -13.09 -5.53
N LYS A 112 11.74 -14.14 -6.34
CA LYS A 112 11.85 -14.00 -7.80
C LYS A 112 10.58 -13.39 -8.41
N ALA A 113 9.42 -13.88 -8.02
CA ALA A 113 8.13 -13.36 -8.49
C ALA A 113 7.93 -11.91 -8.04
N GLY A 114 8.24 -11.60 -6.78
CA GLY A 114 8.15 -10.27 -6.19
C GLY A 114 9.08 -9.26 -6.85
N LEU A 115 10.33 -9.64 -7.16
CA LEU A 115 11.27 -8.77 -7.88
C LEU A 115 10.79 -8.46 -9.31
N LEU A 116 10.29 -9.45 -10.04
CA LEU A 116 9.75 -9.25 -11.38
C LEU A 116 8.50 -8.35 -11.33
N ALA A 117 7.54 -8.66 -10.45
CA ALA A 117 6.32 -7.88 -10.29
C ALA A 117 6.63 -6.44 -9.84
N GLY A 118 7.53 -6.27 -8.88
CA GLY A 118 7.98 -4.98 -8.38
C GLY A 118 8.68 -4.14 -9.45
N PHE A 119 9.50 -4.76 -10.31
CA PHE A 119 10.14 -4.07 -11.43
C PHE A 119 9.10 -3.59 -12.46
N VAL A 120 8.13 -4.43 -12.83
CA VAL A 120 7.05 -4.04 -13.74
C VAL A 120 6.24 -2.89 -13.13
N LEU A 121 5.91 -2.96 -11.84
CA LEU A 121 5.17 -1.93 -11.13
C LEU A 121 5.95 -0.60 -11.05
N PHE A 122 7.26 -0.67 -10.81
CA PHE A 122 8.16 0.49 -10.85
C PHE A 122 8.12 1.19 -12.22
N VAL A 123 8.20 0.43 -13.31
CA VAL A 123 8.12 0.98 -14.67
C VAL A 123 6.75 1.64 -14.92
N VAL A 124 5.65 1.00 -14.49
CA VAL A 124 4.30 1.58 -14.62
C VAL A 124 4.18 2.88 -13.84
N TYR A 125 4.65 2.95 -12.60
CA TYR A 125 4.62 4.19 -11.82
C TYR A 125 5.48 5.29 -12.44
N ALA A 126 6.65 4.95 -12.99
CA ALA A 126 7.47 5.90 -13.72
C ALA A 126 6.75 6.45 -14.96
N MET A 127 6.02 5.61 -15.70
CA MET A 127 5.19 6.03 -16.84
C MET A 127 4.06 6.98 -16.39
N LEU A 128 3.31 6.63 -15.35
CA LEU A 128 2.19 7.44 -14.85
C LEU A 128 2.67 8.79 -14.27
N ALA A 129 3.77 8.79 -13.52
CA ALA A 129 4.38 10.03 -13.01
C ALA A 129 4.86 10.93 -14.16
N SER A 130 5.44 10.35 -15.21
CA SER A 130 5.86 11.10 -16.40
C SER A 130 4.68 11.72 -17.14
N ILE A 131 3.53 11.04 -17.23
CA ILE A 131 2.29 11.60 -17.80
C ILE A 131 1.88 12.86 -17.03
N GLY A 132 1.85 12.79 -15.70
CA GLY A 132 1.52 13.96 -14.86
C GLY A 132 2.52 15.10 -15.03
N MET A 133 3.82 14.80 -15.17
CA MET A 133 4.87 15.79 -15.37
C MET A 133 4.73 16.54 -16.70
N VAL A 134 4.47 15.83 -17.81
CA VAL A 134 4.45 16.38 -19.18
C VAL A 134 3.42 17.48 -19.38
N GLY A 135 2.26 17.37 -18.73
CA GLY A 135 1.19 18.37 -18.80
C GLY A 135 1.05 19.24 -17.55
N SER A 136 2.00 19.17 -16.61
CA SER A 136 1.89 19.81 -15.29
C SER A 136 1.57 21.32 -15.33
N ALA A 137 2.04 22.06 -16.33
CA ALA A 137 1.71 23.49 -16.47
C ALA A 137 0.26 23.75 -16.95
N LYS A 138 -0.37 22.78 -17.61
CA LYS A 138 -1.77 22.86 -18.10
C LYS A 138 -2.78 22.36 -17.07
N PHE A 139 -2.32 21.66 -16.03
CA PHE A 139 -3.14 20.98 -15.03
C PHE A 139 -3.21 21.70 -13.69
N VAL A 140 -2.96 23.02 -13.68
CA VAL A 140 -3.05 23.84 -12.48
C VAL A 140 -4.47 23.79 -11.92
N GLY A 141 -4.61 23.40 -10.66
CA GLY A 141 -5.90 23.30 -9.97
C GLY A 141 -6.57 21.92 -10.04
N LEU A 142 -5.97 20.92 -10.68
CA LEU A 142 -6.45 19.53 -10.55
C LEU A 142 -6.12 18.97 -9.16
N GLU A 143 -7.08 18.27 -8.57
CA GLU A 143 -7.03 17.87 -7.15
C GLU A 143 -6.45 16.47 -6.93
N ASN A 144 -6.52 15.59 -7.93
CA ASN A 144 -6.10 14.20 -7.78
C ASN A 144 -5.58 13.58 -9.10
N GLY A 145 -4.89 12.44 -8.96
CA GLY A 145 -4.27 11.74 -10.08
C GLY A 145 -5.26 11.24 -11.15
N ALA A 146 -6.51 10.92 -10.77
CA ALA A 146 -7.53 10.48 -11.73
C ALA A 146 -7.93 11.63 -12.69
N GLN A 147 -8.06 12.86 -12.17
CA GLN A 147 -8.29 14.04 -12.99
C GLN A 147 -7.09 14.34 -13.90
N VAL A 148 -5.87 14.24 -13.38
CA VAL A 148 -4.64 14.44 -14.16
C VAL A 148 -4.58 13.48 -15.34
N LEU A 149 -4.84 12.20 -15.12
CA LEU A 149 -4.84 11.19 -16.19
C LEU A 149 -5.97 11.43 -17.21
N ALA A 150 -7.17 11.79 -16.74
CA ALA A 150 -8.32 12.08 -17.60
C ALA A 150 -8.07 13.27 -18.53
N GLU A 151 -7.57 14.39 -18.00
CA GLU A 151 -7.25 15.55 -18.82
C GLU A 151 -6.05 15.29 -19.72
N SER A 152 -5.03 14.56 -19.25
CA SER A 152 -3.87 14.18 -20.07
C SER A 152 -4.27 13.40 -21.32
N ILE A 153 -5.07 12.35 -21.15
CA ILE A 153 -5.47 11.50 -22.28
C ILE A 153 -6.50 12.17 -23.18
N LYS A 154 -7.35 13.04 -22.61
CA LYS A 154 -8.31 13.85 -23.37
C LYS A 154 -7.59 14.85 -24.27
N LEU A 155 -6.52 15.47 -23.79
CA LEU A 155 -5.69 16.33 -24.64
C LEU A 155 -4.98 15.52 -25.75
N ALA A 156 -4.58 14.27 -25.48
CA ALA A 156 -3.86 13.43 -26.44
C ALA A 156 -4.76 12.79 -27.52
N LEU A 157 -5.99 12.40 -27.15
CA LEU A 157 -6.86 11.54 -27.96
C LEU A 157 -8.31 12.05 -28.05
N GLY A 158 -8.63 13.20 -27.46
CA GLY A 158 -10.00 13.71 -27.36
C GLY A 158 -10.91 12.79 -26.53
N ASN A 159 -12.20 12.76 -26.89
CA ASN A 159 -13.20 11.96 -26.17
C ASN A 159 -12.93 10.45 -26.24
N PHE A 160 -12.27 9.97 -27.31
CA PHE A 160 -11.86 8.57 -27.41
C PHE A 160 -10.89 8.18 -26.28
N GLY A 161 -10.01 9.10 -25.89
CA GLY A 161 -9.08 8.91 -24.78
C GLY A 161 -9.77 8.68 -23.43
N LEU A 162 -10.90 9.34 -23.19
CA LEU A 162 -11.68 9.16 -21.96
C LEU A 162 -12.33 7.78 -21.90
N VAL A 163 -12.81 7.26 -23.04
CA VAL A 163 -13.35 5.89 -23.13
C VAL A 163 -12.24 4.88 -22.86
N LEU A 164 -11.08 5.06 -23.50
CA LEU A 164 -9.89 4.23 -23.25
C LEU A 164 -9.51 4.22 -21.75
N LEU A 165 -9.45 5.38 -21.11
CA LEU A 165 -9.11 5.48 -19.69
C LEU A 165 -10.17 4.83 -18.80
N ALA A 166 -11.46 4.96 -19.12
CA ALA A 166 -12.52 4.27 -18.40
C ALA A 166 -12.34 2.75 -18.47
N PHE A 167 -11.95 2.18 -19.63
CA PHE A 167 -11.61 0.77 -19.75
C PHE A 167 -10.39 0.39 -18.90
N ILE A 168 -9.31 1.17 -18.96
CA ILE A 168 -8.10 0.96 -18.13
C ILE A 168 -8.46 0.91 -16.65
N PHE A 169 -9.18 1.91 -16.15
CA PHE A 169 -9.58 2.00 -14.75
C PHE A 169 -10.54 0.87 -14.36
N THR A 170 -11.51 0.54 -15.21
CA THR A 170 -12.45 -0.56 -14.92
C THR A 170 -11.69 -1.88 -14.78
N LEU A 171 -10.79 -2.20 -15.72
CA LEU A 171 -10.02 -3.44 -15.68
C LEU A 171 -9.07 -3.46 -14.49
N ALA A 172 -8.27 -2.41 -14.28
CA ALA A 172 -7.32 -2.32 -13.18
C ALA A 172 -8.00 -2.43 -11.81
N CYS A 173 -9.06 -1.65 -11.59
CA CYS A 173 -9.78 -1.65 -10.33
C CYS A 173 -10.51 -2.98 -10.11
N LEU A 174 -11.07 -3.60 -11.16
CA LEU A 174 -11.77 -4.88 -11.02
C LEU A 174 -10.82 -5.98 -10.55
N THR A 175 -9.63 -6.08 -11.15
CA THR A 175 -8.65 -7.11 -10.78
C THR A 175 -8.16 -6.93 -9.35
N THR A 176 -7.89 -5.69 -8.93
CA THR A 176 -7.47 -5.39 -7.56
C THR A 176 -8.59 -5.63 -6.56
N CYS A 177 -9.81 -5.15 -6.83
CA CYS A 177 -10.96 -5.39 -5.97
C CYS A 177 -11.23 -6.88 -5.77
N VAL A 178 -11.19 -7.68 -6.84
CA VAL A 178 -11.38 -9.13 -6.75
C VAL A 178 -10.27 -9.78 -5.93
N GLY A 179 -9.01 -9.40 -6.15
CA GLY A 179 -7.87 -9.91 -5.38
C GLY A 179 -8.00 -9.61 -3.89
N LEU A 180 -8.37 -8.38 -3.53
CA LEU A 180 -8.56 -7.94 -2.14
C LEU A 180 -9.77 -8.61 -1.47
N ILE A 181 -10.91 -8.70 -2.17
CA ILE A 181 -12.13 -9.31 -1.61
C ILE A 181 -11.94 -10.81 -1.39
N SER A 182 -11.33 -11.52 -2.35
CA SER A 182 -11.06 -12.96 -2.21
C SER A 182 -10.02 -13.24 -1.13
N SER A 183 -8.84 -12.59 -1.20
CA SER A 183 -7.78 -12.82 -0.23
C SER A 183 -8.19 -12.35 1.19
N GLY A 184 -8.93 -11.24 1.29
CA GLY A 184 -9.54 -10.80 2.54
C GLY A 184 -10.58 -11.78 3.06
N GLY A 185 -11.40 -12.38 2.18
CA GLY A 185 -12.32 -13.44 2.53
C GLY A 185 -11.63 -14.65 3.17
N GLU A 186 -10.57 -15.15 2.55
CA GLU A 186 -9.78 -16.28 3.07
C GLU A 186 -9.07 -15.94 4.39
N TYR A 187 -8.47 -14.76 4.46
CA TYR A 187 -7.77 -14.31 5.67
C TYR A 187 -8.72 -14.21 6.87
N PHE A 188 -9.87 -13.54 6.70
CA PHE A 188 -10.82 -13.33 7.79
C PHE A 188 -11.59 -14.61 8.15
N GLU A 189 -11.87 -15.50 7.20
CA GLU A 189 -12.41 -16.84 7.49
C GLU A 189 -11.48 -17.60 8.44
N LYS A 190 -10.18 -17.64 8.14
CA LYS A 190 -9.18 -18.29 8.97
C LYS A 190 -9.00 -17.59 10.32
N LEU A 191 -8.91 -16.26 10.32
CA LEU A 191 -8.72 -15.45 11.53
C LEU A 191 -9.85 -15.66 12.55
N PHE A 192 -11.09 -15.78 12.08
CA PHE A 192 -12.26 -16.02 12.93
C PHE A 192 -12.55 -17.52 13.16
N ASN A 193 -11.56 -18.40 12.97
CA ASN A 193 -11.67 -19.85 13.18
C ASN A 193 -12.88 -20.48 12.47
N ASN A 194 -13.12 -20.09 11.21
CA ASN A 194 -14.22 -20.58 10.37
C ASN A 194 -15.63 -20.35 10.94
N ARG A 195 -15.82 -19.40 11.87
CA ARG A 195 -17.16 -19.03 12.38
C ARG A 195 -18.05 -18.41 11.31
N LEU A 196 -17.44 -17.75 10.33
CA LEU A 196 -18.09 -17.20 9.15
C LEU A 196 -17.42 -17.77 7.91
N SER A 197 -18.21 -18.23 6.95
CA SER A 197 -17.71 -18.80 5.70
C SER A 197 -17.03 -17.73 4.82
N TYR A 198 -16.11 -18.15 3.96
CA TYR A 198 -15.52 -17.34 2.89
C TYR A 198 -16.58 -16.51 2.14
N LYS A 199 -17.70 -17.13 1.75
CA LYS A 199 -18.78 -16.47 0.99
C LYS A 199 -19.40 -15.32 1.77
N SER A 200 -19.59 -15.49 3.08
CA SER A 200 -20.12 -14.45 3.96
C SER A 200 -19.16 -13.25 4.03
N TRP A 201 -17.87 -13.50 4.21
CA TRP A 201 -16.86 -12.45 4.21
C TRP A 201 -16.77 -11.71 2.88
N VAL A 202 -16.79 -12.44 1.77
CA VAL A 202 -16.82 -11.86 0.42
C VAL A 202 -18.02 -10.93 0.23
N CYS A 203 -19.22 -11.32 0.68
CA CYS A 203 -20.40 -10.47 0.64
C CYS A 203 -20.26 -9.20 1.50
N ILE A 204 -19.74 -9.33 2.73
CA ILE A 204 -19.52 -8.21 3.65
C ILE A 204 -18.55 -7.20 3.03
N TRP A 205 -17.39 -7.65 2.54
CA TRP A 205 -16.39 -6.76 1.95
C TRP A 205 -16.86 -6.10 0.67
N THR A 206 -17.60 -6.82 -0.17
CA THR A 206 -18.20 -6.27 -1.39
C THR A 206 -19.21 -5.18 -1.04
N LEU A 207 -20.13 -5.45 -0.10
CA LEU A 207 -21.16 -4.49 0.29
C LEU A 207 -20.56 -3.23 0.92
N PHE A 208 -19.59 -3.41 1.83
CA PHE A 208 -18.85 -2.31 2.43
C PHE A 208 -18.16 -1.46 1.35
N SER A 209 -17.45 -2.09 0.41
CA SER A 209 -16.75 -1.39 -0.67
C SER A 209 -17.70 -0.66 -1.61
N PHE A 210 -18.87 -1.25 -1.91
CA PHE A 210 -19.92 -0.62 -2.70
C PHE A 210 -20.45 0.65 -2.04
N ILE A 211 -20.69 0.62 -0.73
CA ILE A 211 -21.12 1.80 0.05
C ILE A 211 -20.02 2.87 0.00
N MET A 212 -18.78 2.49 0.28
CA MET A 212 -17.64 3.41 0.33
C MET A 212 -17.34 4.07 -1.03
N ALA A 213 -17.44 3.32 -2.14
CA ALA A 213 -17.19 3.85 -3.49
C ALA A 213 -18.13 5.02 -3.87
N ASN A 214 -19.25 5.16 -3.16
CA ASN A 214 -20.21 6.24 -3.37
C ASN A 214 -19.89 7.54 -2.60
N PHE A 215 -18.84 7.60 -1.79
CA PHE A 215 -18.45 8.86 -1.13
C PHE A 215 -17.60 9.80 -2.02
N GLY A 216 -17.10 9.31 -3.15
CA GLY A 216 -16.25 10.07 -4.08
C GLY A 216 -14.77 10.05 -3.70
N LEU A 217 -13.89 10.18 -4.69
CA LEU A 217 -12.45 9.94 -4.51
C LEU A 217 -11.80 10.87 -3.49
N ASN A 218 -12.05 12.19 -3.55
CA ASN A 218 -11.43 13.14 -2.63
C ASN A 218 -11.79 12.87 -1.16
N LYS A 219 -13.05 12.52 -0.88
CA LYS A 219 -13.50 12.18 0.48
C LYS A 219 -12.90 10.86 0.96
N LEU A 220 -12.74 9.89 0.07
CA LEU A 220 -12.03 8.66 0.38
C LEU A 220 -10.56 8.96 0.72
N LEU A 221 -9.87 9.77 -0.09
CA LEU A 221 -8.48 10.15 0.16
C LEU A 221 -8.31 10.96 1.46
N GLU A 222 -9.22 11.89 1.76
CA GLU A 222 -9.21 12.69 3.00
C GLU A 222 -9.25 11.81 4.26
N ILE A 223 -9.95 10.68 4.21
CA ILE A 223 -10.04 9.71 5.32
C ILE A 223 -8.90 8.69 5.27
N SER A 224 -8.56 8.18 4.08
CA SER A 224 -7.57 7.13 3.91
C SER A 224 -6.15 7.62 4.13
N VAL A 225 -5.75 8.81 3.65
CA VAL A 225 -4.37 9.30 3.76
C VAL A 225 -3.90 9.39 5.23
N PRO A 226 -4.66 10.00 6.17
CA PRO A 226 -4.27 10.03 7.58
C PRO A 226 -4.17 8.62 8.20
N LEU A 227 -5.07 7.71 7.83
CA LEU A 227 -5.05 6.33 8.30
C LEU A 227 -3.78 5.60 7.81
N LEU A 228 -3.40 5.80 6.55
CA LEU A 228 -2.20 5.21 5.97
C LEU A 228 -0.95 5.76 6.63
N GLN A 229 -0.90 7.06 6.95
CA GLN A 229 0.23 7.66 7.68
C GLN A 229 0.46 7.01 9.05
N ILE A 230 -0.58 6.45 9.69
CA ILE A 230 -0.46 5.74 10.97
C ILE A 230 -0.01 4.28 10.76
N ILE A 231 -0.55 3.60 9.74
CA ILE A 231 -0.35 2.16 9.55
C ILE A 231 0.95 1.84 8.80
N TYR A 232 1.36 2.68 7.85
CA TYR A 232 2.55 2.42 7.02
C TYR A 232 3.86 2.34 7.80
N PRO A 233 4.14 3.26 8.75
CA PRO A 233 5.33 3.20 9.57
C PRO A 233 5.56 1.84 10.24
N VAL A 234 4.53 1.28 10.89
CA VAL A 234 4.65 -0.04 11.52
C VAL A 234 4.82 -1.15 10.49
N ALA A 235 4.11 -1.09 9.35
CA ALA A 235 4.27 -2.05 8.28
C ALA A 235 5.71 -2.10 7.75
N LEU A 236 6.30 -0.93 7.46
CA LEU A 236 7.69 -0.83 6.98
C LEU A 236 8.70 -1.34 8.01
N VAL A 237 8.51 -1.00 9.29
CA VAL A 237 9.37 -1.45 10.38
C VAL A 237 9.32 -2.98 10.49
N LEU A 238 8.13 -3.58 10.45
CA LEU A 238 7.98 -5.03 10.51
C LEU A 238 8.58 -5.74 9.29
N ILE A 239 8.45 -5.18 8.09
CA ILE A 239 9.09 -5.72 6.87
C ILE A 239 10.61 -5.71 7.03
N VAL A 240 11.20 -4.57 7.42
CA VAL A 240 12.65 -4.42 7.58
C VAL A 240 13.19 -5.33 8.69
N MET A 241 12.49 -5.39 9.83
CA MET A 241 12.86 -6.27 10.94
C MET A 241 12.73 -7.74 10.55
N GLY A 242 11.67 -8.12 9.83
CA GLY A 242 11.44 -9.49 9.37
C GLY A 242 12.54 -9.97 8.42
N ILE A 243 12.92 -9.15 7.44
CA ILE A 243 14.03 -9.46 6.51
C ILE A 243 15.36 -9.55 7.26
N SER A 244 15.58 -8.67 8.24
CA SER A 244 16.84 -8.60 8.98
C SER A 244 16.91 -9.57 10.18
N GLN A 245 15.84 -10.34 10.43
CA GLN A 245 15.73 -11.21 11.60
C GLN A 245 16.84 -12.26 11.67
N SER A 246 17.20 -12.86 10.52
CA SER A 246 18.23 -13.89 10.43
C SER A 246 19.63 -13.38 10.78
N PHE A 247 19.89 -12.08 10.58
CA PHE A 247 21.18 -11.45 10.85
C PHE A 247 21.26 -10.84 12.25
N LEU A 248 20.17 -10.23 12.71
CA LEU A 248 20.16 -9.41 13.93
C LEU A 248 19.49 -10.08 15.14
N ASN A 249 18.74 -11.16 14.93
CA ASN A 249 18.06 -11.94 15.97
C ASN A 249 17.25 -11.06 16.93
N PHE A 250 16.27 -10.31 16.41
CA PHE A 250 15.45 -9.45 17.25
C PHE A 250 14.61 -10.23 18.24
N SER A 251 14.47 -9.69 19.45
CA SER A 251 13.62 -10.23 20.49
C SER A 251 12.16 -9.84 20.29
N LYS A 252 11.24 -10.57 20.94
CA LYS A 252 9.81 -10.20 20.98
C LYS A 252 9.60 -8.77 21.51
N LEU A 253 10.40 -8.34 22.49
CA LEU A 253 10.33 -6.98 23.05
C LEU A 253 10.71 -5.93 22.00
N SER A 254 11.75 -6.19 21.20
CA SER A 254 12.16 -5.29 20.12
C SER A 254 11.04 -5.04 19.12
N TYR A 255 10.30 -6.10 18.73
CA TYR A 255 9.13 -5.96 17.86
C TYR A 255 8.01 -5.13 18.49
N ILE A 256 7.70 -5.38 19.77
CA ILE A 256 6.61 -4.66 20.47
C ILE A 256 6.93 -3.18 20.61
N PHE A 257 8.14 -2.83 21.07
CA PHE A 257 8.52 -1.43 21.25
C PHE A 257 8.65 -0.68 19.93
N ALA A 258 9.24 -1.33 18.91
CA ALA A 258 9.35 -0.74 17.58
C ALA A 258 7.96 -0.46 16.98
N ALA A 259 7.04 -1.43 17.08
CA ALA A 259 5.65 -1.28 16.65
C ALA A 259 4.95 -0.14 17.42
N ALA A 260 5.05 -0.12 18.76
CA ALA A 260 4.41 0.89 19.59
C ALA A 260 4.85 2.31 19.22
N VAL A 261 6.15 2.53 19.01
CA VAL A 261 6.68 3.85 18.63
C VAL A 261 6.30 4.22 17.20
N SER A 262 6.39 3.26 16.28
CA SER A 262 6.04 3.48 14.87
C SER A 262 4.54 3.74 14.64
N VAL A 263 3.65 3.31 15.53
CA VAL A 263 2.22 3.68 15.48
C VAL A 263 1.93 4.93 16.31
N GLY A 264 2.52 5.03 17.51
CA GLY A 264 2.21 6.07 18.47
C GLY A 264 2.60 7.48 18.01
N LEU A 265 3.81 7.64 17.44
CA LEU A 265 4.27 8.95 16.99
C LEU A 265 3.45 9.47 15.80
N PRO A 266 3.22 8.69 14.72
CA PRO A 266 2.36 9.13 13.62
C PRO A 266 0.91 9.35 14.04
N LEU A 267 0.38 8.59 15.01
CA LEU A 267 -0.96 8.81 15.55
C LEU A 267 -1.08 10.21 16.18
N ILE A 268 -0.12 10.59 17.02
CA ILE A 268 -0.10 11.93 17.63
C ILE A 268 0.05 13.01 16.55
N GLU A 269 0.89 12.77 15.55
CA GLU A 269 1.10 13.68 14.44
C GLU A 269 -0.17 13.90 13.60
N VAL A 270 -0.90 12.83 13.27
CA VAL A 270 -2.17 12.89 12.55
C VAL A 270 -3.25 13.59 13.39
N LEU A 271 -3.32 13.33 14.70
CA LEU A 271 -4.24 14.02 15.60
C LEU A 271 -3.99 15.53 15.62
N ASP A 272 -2.73 15.95 15.64
CA ASP A 272 -2.35 17.37 15.64
C ASP A 272 -2.56 18.03 14.27
N LYS A 273 -2.03 17.45 13.18
CA LYS A 273 -2.05 18.08 11.85
C LYS A 273 -3.41 18.01 11.16
N THR A 274 -4.07 16.85 11.25
CA THR A 274 -5.31 16.59 10.49
C THR A 274 -6.54 16.93 11.33
N PHE A 275 -6.58 16.47 12.58
CA PHE A 275 -7.74 16.67 13.46
C PHE A 275 -7.65 17.94 14.34
N LYS A 276 -6.51 18.66 14.30
CA LYS A 276 -6.24 19.87 15.11
C LYS A 276 -6.39 19.65 16.62
N LEU A 277 -6.29 18.40 17.07
CA LEU A 277 -6.38 18.01 18.48
C LEU A 277 -4.99 18.04 19.11
N HIS A 278 -4.76 19.06 19.94
CA HIS A 278 -3.49 19.27 20.61
C HIS A 278 -3.47 18.55 21.97
N LEU A 279 -2.60 17.57 22.14
CA LEU A 279 -2.42 16.81 23.39
C LEU A 279 -1.42 17.48 24.35
N GLY A 280 -1.34 18.82 24.33
CA GLY A 280 -0.47 19.62 25.19
C GLY A 280 1.02 19.25 25.08
N PHE A 281 1.59 18.76 26.18
CA PHE A 281 3.02 18.43 26.29
C PHE A 281 3.45 17.33 25.31
N VAL A 282 2.60 16.32 25.08
CA VAL A 282 2.92 15.18 24.22
C VAL A 282 3.11 15.64 22.77
N THR A 283 2.21 16.47 22.28
CA THR A 283 2.31 17.07 20.94
C THR A 283 3.57 17.94 20.80
N SER A 284 3.97 18.65 21.86
CA SER A 284 5.17 19.49 21.85
C SER A 284 6.45 18.65 21.76
N LEU A 285 6.51 17.51 22.45
CA LEU A 285 7.62 16.56 22.31
C LEU A 285 7.72 15.98 20.90
N VAL A 286 6.59 15.57 20.31
CA VAL A 286 6.58 15.03 18.95
C VAL A 286 6.98 16.08 17.91
N LYS A 287 6.56 17.35 18.10
CA LYS A 287 6.98 18.48 17.25
C LYS A 287 8.49 18.75 17.29
N ALA A 288 9.14 18.44 18.41
CA ALA A 288 10.59 18.60 18.57
C ALA A 288 11.40 17.48 17.89
N LEU A 289 10.75 16.38 17.48
CA LEU A 289 11.43 15.28 16.82
C LEU A 289 11.93 15.66 15.41
N PRO A 290 13.08 15.12 14.97
CA PRO A 290 13.56 15.32 13.63
C PRO A 290 12.57 14.79 12.60
N MET A 291 12.51 15.45 11.44
CA MET A 291 11.61 15.10 10.31
C MET A 291 10.11 15.16 10.63
N TYR A 292 9.68 15.78 11.74
CA TYR A 292 8.27 16.01 12.03
C TYR A 292 7.58 16.87 10.96
N LYS A 293 8.25 17.89 10.42
CA LYS A 293 7.68 18.72 9.33
C LYS A 293 7.38 17.89 8.09
N GLU A 294 8.22 16.89 7.83
CA GLU A 294 8.20 16.02 6.65
C GLU A 294 7.29 14.79 6.81
N GLY A 295 6.60 14.59 7.94
CA GLY A 295 5.74 13.40 8.12
C GLY A 295 6.47 12.12 8.54
N LEU A 296 7.75 12.21 8.90
CA LEU A 296 8.62 11.06 9.16
C LEU A 296 9.18 11.05 10.59
N SER A 297 8.43 11.61 11.54
CA SER A 297 8.81 11.68 12.96
C SER A 297 9.07 10.31 13.61
N TRP A 298 8.51 9.24 13.05
CA TRP A 298 8.67 7.86 13.52
C TRP A 298 10.03 7.23 13.17
N LEU A 299 10.65 7.63 12.06
CA LEU A 299 11.75 6.87 11.46
C LEU A 299 12.97 6.76 12.39
N LEU A 300 13.48 7.90 12.85
CA LEU A 300 14.66 7.94 13.72
C LEU A 300 14.38 7.36 15.12
N PRO A 301 13.30 7.74 15.83
CA PRO A 301 12.98 7.15 17.13
C PRO A 301 12.79 5.64 17.08
N THR A 302 12.12 5.10 16.06
CA THR A 302 11.94 3.66 15.94
C THR A 302 13.27 2.95 15.71
N LEU A 303 14.16 3.49 14.87
CA LEU A 303 15.51 2.93 14.68
C LEU A 303 16.31 2.90 16.00
N VAL A 304 16.29 4.00 16.76
CA VAL A 304 16.95 4.08 18.08
C VAL A 304 16.40 3.02 19.02
N VAL A 305 15.07 2.86 19.09
CA VAL A 305 14.42 1.85 19.94
C VAL A 305 14.77 0.43 19.54
N VAL A 306 14.81 0.12 18.24
CA VAL A 306 15.24 -1.20 17.75
C VAL A 306 16.69 -1.49 18.16
N VAL A 307 17.60 -0.52 17.99
CA VAL A 307 19.01 -0.67 18.38
C VAL A 307 19.13 -0.84 19.90
N LEU A 308 18.55 0.05 20.69
CA LEU A 308 18.64 0.00 22.16
C LEU A 308 18.07 -1.30 22.72
N THR A 309 16.89 -1.74 22.25
CA THR A 309 16.29 -2.99 22.72
C THR A 309 17.11 -4.21 22.33
N SER A 310 17.68 -4.23 21.12
CA SER A 310 18.55 -5.34 20.70
C SER A 310 19.86 -5.41 21.50
N LEU A 311 20.47 -4.26 21.83
CA LEU A 311 21.66 -4.18 22.69
C LEU A 311 21.32 -4.58 24.13
N ALA A 312 20.22 -4.08 24.69
CA ALA A 312 19.80 -4.39 26.05
C ALA A 312 19.53 -5.90 26.22
N VAL A 313 18.87 -6.53 25.24
CA VAL A 313 18.63 -7.98 25.29
C VAL A 313 19.93 -8.78 25.18
N LYS A 314 20.88 -8.37 24.35
CA LYS A 314 22.20 -9.02 24.29
C LYS A 314 22.98 -8.87 25.60
N ALA A 315 22.95 -7.69 26.21
CA ALA A 315 23.60 -7.43 27.50
C ALA A 315 23.00 -8.26 28.64
N LEU A 316 21.66 -8.31 28.73
CA LEU A 316 20.94 -9.11 29.74
C LEU A 316 21.12 -10.61 29.51
N GLY A 317 21.15 -11.06 28.25
CA GLY A 317 21.45 -12.46 27.90
C GLY A 317 22.85 -12.88 28.37
N ASN A 318 23.86 -12.04 28.14
CA ASN A 318 25.22 -12.28 28.59
C ASN A 318 25.38 -12.22 30.12
N LEU A 319 24.64 -11.36 30.81
CA LEU A 319 24.64 -11.33 32.28
C LEU A 319 24.02 -12.60 32.87
N SER A 320 22.91 -13.08 32.30
CA SER A 320 22.26 -14.32 32.76
C SER A 320 23.10 -15.57 32.51
N SER A 321 23.92 -15.60 31.45
CA SER A 321 24.85 -16.71 31.22
C SER A 321 26.07 -16.64 32.13
N LEU A 322 26.56 -15.45 32.46
CA LEU A 322 27.65 -15.24 33.42
C LEU A 322 27.22 -15.58 34.86
N GLU A 323 26.00 -15.24 35.26
CA GLU A 323 25.46 -15.63 36.58
C GLU A 323 25.27 -17.14 36.71
N LYS A 324 24.79 -17.81 35.66
CA LYS A 324 24.73 -19.29 35.63
C LYS A 324 26.11 -19.93 35.71
N ALA A 325 27.08 -19.42 34.95
CA ALA A 325 28.46 -19.90 35.02
C ALA A 325 29.07 -19.70 36.41
N ARG A 326 28.72 -18.62 37.13
CA ARG A 326 29.20 -18.34 38.49
C ARG A 326 28.54 -19.20 39.57
N GLN A 327 27.38 -19.80 39.29
CA GLN A 327 26.70 -20.75 40.20
C GLN A 327 27.19 -22.19 40.01
N GLU A 328 27.88 -22.50 38.91
CA GLU A 328 28.47 -23.82 38.63
C GLU A 328 29.92 -23.98 39.16
N TYR A 329 30.52 -22.91 39.72
CA TYR A 329 31.81 -22.93 40.43
C TYR A 329 31.62 -22.65 41.92
#